data_AF-N8TXM2-F1
#
_entry.id   AF-N8TXM2-F1
#
_cell.length_a   1.000
_cell.length_b   1.000
_cell.length_c   1.000
_cell.angle_alpha   90.00
_cell.angle_beta   90.00
_cell.angle_gamma   90.00
#
_symmetry.space_group_name_H-M   'P 1'
#
loop_
_entity.id
_entity.type
_entity.pdbx_description
1 polymer ?
#
loop_
_entity_poly.entity_id
_entity_poly.type
_entity_poly.pdbx_seq_one_letter_code
_entity_poly.pdbx_strand_id
1 'polypeptide(L)' 'MKIEYLKVMHDANVGDVKEVEDFAANVLIKTGVAKACDEPKKASSKVKKEETPSK' A
#
# COMPACT_ATOMS: atom_id res chain seq x y z
N MET A 1 10.11 2.75 3.63
CA MET A 1 9.86 1.43 2.98
C MET A 1 8.55 1.47 2.22
N LYS A 2 8.49 0.81 1.06
CA LYS A 2 7.21 0.60 0.37
C LYS A 2 6.59 -0.70 0.83
N ILE A 3 5.30 -0.65 1.11
CA ILE A 3 4.49 -1.80 1.49
C ILE A 3 3.25 -1.89 0.61
N GLU A 4 2.82 -3.11 0.33
CA GLU A 4 1.51 -3.38 -0.28
C GLU A 4 0.56 -3.85 0.81
N TYR A 5 -0.58 -3.16 0.97
CA TYR A 5 -1.59 -3.52 1.94
C TYR A 5 -2.28 -4.82 1.53
N LEU A 6 -2.36 -5.78 2.45
CA LEU A 6 -3.08 -7.04 2.29
C LEU A 6 -4.48 -6.98 2.90
N LYS A 7 -4.79 -5.91 3.65
CA LYS A 7 -6.09 -5.66 4.29
C LYS A 7 -6.57 -4.25 3.99
N VAL A 8 -7.89 -4.06 3.98
CA VAL A 8 -8.49 -2.73 3.96
C VAL A 8 -8.19 -2.04 5.30
N MET A 9 -7.65 -0.84 5.21
CA MET A 9 -7.38 0.09 6.30
C MET A 9 -8.26 1.34 6.10
N HIS A 10 -8.42 2.14 7.15
CA HIS A 10 -9.17 3.40 7.06
C HIS A 10 -8.64 4.33 5.93
N ASP A 11 -7.35 4.23 5.60
CA ASP A 11 -6.66 5.07 4.63
C ASP A 11 -6.08 4.31 3.41
N ALA A 12 -6.36 3.02 3.26
CA ALA A 12 -5.81 2.20 2.17
C ALA A 12 -6.64 0.95 1.88
N ASN A 13 -6.64 0.48 0.62
CA ASN A 13 -7.32 -0.76 0.23
C ASN A 13 -6.32 -1.91 0.04
N VAL A 14 -6.83 -3.14 -0.04
CA VAL A 14 -6.03 -4.31 -0.41
C VAL A 14 -5.43 -4.10 -1.80
N GLY A 15 -4.11 -4.31 -1.94
CA GLY A 15 -3.35 -4.10 -3.16
C GLY A 15 -2.82 -2.68 -3.33
N ASP A 16 -3.15 -1.76 -2.42
CA ASP A 16 -2.59 -0.39 -2.45
C ASP A 16 -1.13 -0.41 -2.00
N VAL A 17 -0.26 0.25 -2.78
CA VAL A 17 1.16 0.36 -2.46
C VAL A 17 1.44 1.74 -1.90
N LYS A 18 1.91 1.79 -0.66
CA LYS A 18 2.20 3.05 0.05
C LYS A 18 3.61 3.06 0.58
N GLU A 19 4.22 4.23 0.51
CA GLU A 19 5.50 4.48 1.15
C GLU A 19 5.25 4.92 2.58
N VAL A 20 5.79 4.16 3.53
CA VAL A 20 5.69 4.43 4.97
C VAL A 20 7.07 4.35 5.60
N GLU A 21 7.19 4.85 6.83
CA GLU A 21 8.44 4.76 7.59
C GLU A 21 8.81 3.29 7.88
N ASP A 22 10.11 3.01 7.99
CA ASP A 22 10.63 1.65 8.19
C ASP A 22 9.99 0.96 9.42
N PHE A 23 9.88 1.69 10.53
CA PHE A 23 9.24 1.18 11.75
C PHE A 23 7.78 0.80 11.52
N ALA A 24 7.00 1.67 10.86
CA ALA A 24 5.60 1.42 10.55
C ALA A 24 5.43 0.26 9.56
N ALA A 25 6.27 0.21 8.52
CA ALA A 25 6.30 -0.91 7.56
C ALA A 25 6.53 -2.22 8.29
N ASN A 26 7.52 -2.28 9.17
CA ASN A 26 7.90 -3.50 9.87
C ASN A 26 6.78 -4.00 10.80
N VAL A 27 6.07 -3.08 11.48
CA VAL A 27 4.88 -3.41 12.28
C VAL A 27 3.76 -3.95 11.39
N LEU A 28 3.47 -3.29 10.27
CA LEU A 28 2.40 -3.70 9.33
C LEU A 28 2.68 -5.05 8.67
N ILE A 29 3.94 -5.32 8.34
CA ILE A 29 4.39 -6.61 7.82
C ILE A 29 4.30 -7.69 8.89
N LYS A 30 4.82 -7.43 10.09
CA LYS A 30 4.84 -8.39 11.20
C LYS A 30 3.44 -8.74 11.72
N THR A 31 2.49 -7.83 11.59
CA THR A 31 1.08 -8.05 11.94
C THR A 31 0.28 -8.74 10.82
N GLY A 32 0.87 -8.95 9.63
CA GLY A 32 0.21 -9.55 8.48
C GLY A 32 -0.83 -8.64 7.83
N VAL A 33 -0.71 -7.33 8.04
CA VAL A 33 -1.58 -6.30 7.43
C VAL A 33 -1.06 -5.88 6.06
N ALA A 34 0.26 -5.92 5.86
CA ALA A 34 0.91 -5.56 4.61
C ALA A 34 2.07 -6.51 4.29
N LYS A 35 2.64 -6.41 3.09
CA LYS A 35 3.89 -7.08 2.70
C LYS A 35 4.92 -6.05 2.24
N ALA A 36 6.20 -6.34 2.47
CA ALA A 36 7.28 -5.53 1.91
C ALA A 36 7.20 -5.55 0.39
N CYS A 37 7.20 -4.37 -0.23
CA CYS A 37 7.19 -4.22 -1.68
C CYS A 37 8.58 -3.70 -2.09
N ASP A 38 9.50 -4.64 -2.29
CA ASP A 38 10.84 -4.34 -2.81
C ASP A 38 10.74 -4.35 -4.34
N GLU A 39 10.51 -3.19 -4.95
CA GLU A 39 10.43 -3.08 -6.40
C GLU A 39 11.82 -2.73 -6.96
N PRO A 40 12.53 -3.63 -7.66
CA PRO A 40 13.49 -3.19 -8.65
C PRO A 40 12.71 -2.70 -9.88
N LYS A 41 12.34 -1.42 -9.89
CA LYS A 41 11.94 -0.63 -11.07
C LYS A 41 11.21 -1.40 -12.19
N LYS A 42 9.91 -1.69 -12.06
CA LYS A 42 8.93 -1.88 -13.17
C LYS A 42 7.54 -2.32 -12.67
N ALA A 43 6.89 -1.50 -11.85
CA ALA A 43 5.43 -1.55 -11.71
C ALA A 43 4.85 -0.12 -11.68
N SER A 44 5.23 0.69 -12.68
CA SER A 44 4.26 1.65 -13.19
C SER A 44 3.07 0.90 -13.78
N SER A 45 1.89 1.32 -13.35
CA SER A 45 0.58 1.14 -13.97
C SER A 45 -0.36 0.08 -13.36
N LYS A 46 -1.47 0.62 -12.83
CA LYS A 46 -2.76 0.04 -12.43
C LYS A 46 -2.79 -0.37 -10.94
N VAL A 47 -3.56 0.26 -10.04
CA VAL A 47 -4.98 0.61 -10.14
C VAL A 47 -5.36 1.76 -9.17
N LYS A 48 -6.02 2.78 -9.72
CA LYS A 48 -6.96 3.76 -9.14
C LYS A 48 -6.54 4.60 -7.92
N LYS A 49 -5.94 5.76 -8.23
CA LYS A 49 -6.50 7.02 -7.72
C LYS A 49 -7.76 7.33 -8.54
N GLU A 50 -8.77 7.87 -7.89
CA GLU A 50 -9.98 8.51 -8.45
C GLU A 50 -11.27 7.67 -8.45
N GLU A 51 -12.11 7.89 -7.44
CA GLU A 51 -13.54 8.16 -7.65
C GLU A 51 -14.10 9.03 -6.50
N THR A 52 -13.88 10.34 -6.59
CA THR A 52 -14.96 11.33 -6.36
C THR A 52 -14.79 12.41 -7.43
N PRO A 53 -15.85 12.69 -8.21
CA PRO A 53 -16.52 13.96 -7.99
C PRO A 53 -18.05 13.91 -8.08
N SER A 54 -18.65 14.74 -7.22
CA SER A 54 -19.97 15.38 -7.22
C SER A 54 -20.98 15.10 -8.34
N LYS A 55 -22.24 14.89 -7.91
CA LYS A 55 -23.40 15.48 -8.57
C LYS A 55 -24.37 16.04 -7.53
#